data_AF-A0A077ZWR5-F1
#
_entry.id   AF-A0A077ZWR5-F1
#
_cell.length_a   1.000
_cell.length_b   1.000
_cell.length_c   1.000
_cell.angle_alpha   90.00
_cell.angle_beta   90.00
_cell.angle_gamma   90.00
#
_symmetry.space_group_name_H-M   'P 1'
#
loop_
_entity.id
_entity.type
_entity.pdbx_description
1 polymer ?
#
loop_
_entity_poly.entity_id
_entity_poly.type
_entity_poly.pdbx_seq_one_letter_code
_entity_poly.pdbx_strand_id
1 'polypeptide(L)'
;MLSSRKITYFLGRLLFSLFLIAIGYHMFQNGHQIYNRYLHALRKLILPESQGSGLVPLIGITFERLNQIIIKFDGALFVTSGLLILIQKQAMGSKMLIVAVIFILLTKDNPFLKTNDKLYGLDQSQRILEFLKHLSLIGVALIISDKGGKEHVNEEEFNDEKVKYD
;
A
#
# COMPACT_ATOMS: atom_id res chain seq x y z
N MET A 1 -10.62 3.76 -34.36
CA MET A 1 -9.33 4.10 -33.69
C MET A 1 -9.56 4.14 -32.18
N LEU A 2 -8.74 3.47 -31.38
CA LEU A 2 -8.78 3.67 -29.92
C LEU A 2 -8.33 5.11 -29.62
N SER A 3 -9.13 5.85 -28.84
CA SER A 3 -8.73 7.16 -28.33
C SER A 3 -7.42 7.04 -27.54
N SER A 4 -6.48 7.94 -27.78
CA SER A 4 -5.19 8.02 -27.08
C SER A 4 -5.34 7.90 -25.56
N ARG A 5 -6.41 8.49 -25.00
CA ARG A 5 -6.77 8.41 -23.58
C ARG A 5 -6.98 6.98 -23.08
N LYS A 6 -7.65 6.13 -23.87
CA LYS A 6 -7.92 4.71 -23.52
C LYS A 6 -6.62 3.89 -23.47
N ILE A 7 -5.69 4.17 -24.39
CA ILE A 7 -4.39 3.51 -24.45
C ILE A 7 -3.55 3.90 -23.23
N THR A 8 -3.45 5.20 -22.92
CA THR A 8 -2.70 5.69 -21.76
C THR A 8 -3.23 5.13 -20.45
N TYR A 9 -4.56 5.10 -20.27
CA TYR A 9 -5.19 4.52 -19.10
C TYR A 9 -4.90 3.02 -18.96
N PHE A 10 -5.01 2.27 -20.06
CA PHE A 10 -4.70 0.84 -20.07
C PHE A 10 -3.25 0.58 -19.69
N LEU A 11 -2.32 1.31 -20.30
CA LEU A 11 -0.89 1.15 -20.06
C LEU A 11 -0.51 1.52 -18.62
N GLY A 12 -1.03 2.64 -18.11
CA GLY A 12 -0.81 3.06 -16.73
C GLY A 12 -1.33 2.03 -15.72
N ARG A 13 -2.53 1.49 -15.95
CA ARG A 13 -3.09 0.42 -15.12
C ARG A 13 -2.24 -0.85 -15.16
N LEU A 14 -1.79 -1.26 -16.35
CA LEU A 14 -0.97 -2.45 -16.52
C LEU A 14 0.35 -2.31 -15.77
N LEU A 15 1.07 -1.21 -15.99
CA LEU A 15 2.34 -0.93 -15.33
C LEU A 15 2.19 -0.84 -13.81
N PHE A 16 1.15 -0.15 -13.33
CA PHE A 16 0.87 -0.04 -11.91
C PHE A 16 0.58 -1.42 -11.28
N SER A 17 -0.23 -2.25 -11.94
CA SER A 17 -0.55 -3.61 -11.46
C SER A 17 0.70 -4.49 -11.35
N LEU A 18 1.55 -4.46 -12.38
CA LEU A 18 2.82 -5.20 -12.37
C LEU A 18 3.77 -4.70 -11.28
N PHE A 19 3.81 -3.39 -11.06
CA PHE A 19 4.60 -2.78 -10.01
C PHE A 19 4.14 -3.22 -8.61
N LEU A 20 2.83 -3.25 -8.34
CA LEU A 20 2.30 -3.74 -7.07
C LEU A 20 2.63 -5.22 -6.83
N ILE A 21 2.53 -6.05 -7.88
CA ILE A 21 2.91 -7.46 -7.81
C ILE A 21 4.41 -7.60 -7.50
N ALA A 22 5.25 -6.82 -8.16
CA ALA A 22 6.70 -6.83 -7.94
C ALA A 22 7.06 -6.41 -6.50
N ILE A 23 6.42 -5.36 -5.98
CA ILE A 23 6.60 -4.93 -4.57
C ILE A 23 6.16 -6.04 -3.62
N GLY A 24 4.96 -6.59 -3.81
CA GLY A 24 4.44 -7.64 -2.93
C GLY A 24 5.32 -8.89 -2.93
N TYR A 25 5.82 -9.29 -4.10
CA TYR A 25 6.79 -10.38 -4.22
C TYR A 25 8.12 -10.05 -3.50
N HIS A 26 8.65 -8.84 -3.68
CA HIS A 26 9.86 -8.40 -2.99
C HIS A 26 9.68 -8.40 -1.47
N MET A 27 8.53 -7.94 -0.96
CA MET A 27 8.19 -7.99 0.47
C MET A 27 8.07 -9.42 0.98
N PHE A 28 7.52 -10.34 0.18
CA PHE A 28 7.41 -11.73 0.57
C PHE A 28 8.78 -12.41 0.78
N GLN A 29 9.76 -12.08 -0.07
CA GLN A 29 11.11 -12.64 -0.03
C GLN A 29 12.01 -11.93 0.97
N ASN A 30 12.06 -10.60 0.91
CA ASN A 30 13.06 -9.78 1.62
C ASN A 30 12.46 -8.89 2.70
N GLY A 31 11.14 -8.83 2.82
CA GLY A 31 10.46 -7.89 3.71
C GLY A 31 10.83 -8.10 5.17
N HIS A 32 11.18 -9.32 5.59
CA HIS A 32 11.63 -9.56 6.96
C HIS A 32 12.85 -8.71 7.35
N GLN A 33 13.87 -8.65 6.50
CA GLN A 33 15.08 -7.87 6.77
C GLN A 33 14.80 -6.37 6.83
N ILE A 34 13.83 -5.90 6.03
CA ILE A 34 13.49 -4.49 5.90
C ILE A 34 12.56 -4.04 7.04
N TYR A 35 11.53 -4.83 7.35
CA TYR A 35 10.40 -4.43 8.20
C TYR A 35 10.53 -4.91 9.66
N ASN A 36 11.32 -5.95 9.95
CA ASN A 36 11.35 -6.52 11.30
C ASN A 36 11.79 -5.50 12.37
N ARG A 37 12.73 -4.62 12.04
CA ARG A 37 13.17 -3.55 12.95
C ARG A 37 12.03 -2.61 13.35
N TYR A 38 11.17 -2.23 12.40
CA TYR A 38 10.04 -1.33 12.66
C TYR A 38 8.95 -2.03 13.46
N LEU A 39 8.65 -3.29 13.15
CA LEU A 39 7.72 -4.09 13.94
C LEU A 39 8.22 -4.36 15.35
N HIS A 40 9.53 -4.54 15.53
CA HIS A 40 10.14 -4.64 16.84
C HIS A 40 10.00 -3.32 17.62
N ALA A 41 10.24 -2.17 16.98
CA ALA A 41 10.03 -0.86 17.61
C ALA A 41 8.56 -0.63 17.99
N LEU A 42 7.64 -0.97 17.09
CA LEU A 42 6.20 -0.89 17.35
C LEU A 42 5.79 -1.79 18.52
N ARG A 43 6.29 -3.03 18.57
CA ARG A 43 6.06 -3.92 19.70
C ARG A 43 6.56 -3.31 21.01
N LYS A 44 7.76 -2.74 21.03
CA LYS A 44 8.31 -2.10 22.23
C LYS A 44 7.53 -0.85 22.65
N LEU A 45 6.91 -0.15 21.71
CA LEU A 45 6.04 0.99 22.01
C LEU A 45 4.73 0.55 22.69
N ILE A 46 4.14 -0.57 22.24
CA ILE A 46 2.87 -1.09 22.79
C ILE A 46 3.11 -1.93 24.06
N LEU A 47 4.20 -2.71 24.09
CA LEU A 47 4.57 -3.67 25.14
C LEU A 47 6.05 -3.47 25.52
N PRO A 48 6.38 -2.48 26.38
CA PRO A 48 7.76 -2.11 26.71
C PRO A 48 8.61 -3.27 27.25
N GLU A 49 8.00 -4.14 28.07
CA GLU A 49 8.67 -5.25 28.75
C GLU A 49 8.81 -6.51 27.88
N SER A 50 8.20 -6.53 26.68
CA SER A 50 8.22 -7.72 25.81
C SER A 50 9.61 -8.01 25.21
N GLN A 51 10.01 -9.28 25.26
CA GLN A 51 11.20 -9.79 24.56
C GLN A 51 10.80 -10.38 23.20
N GLY A 52 11.66 -10.26 22.18
CA GLY A 52 11.34 -10.74 20.83
C GLY A 52 11.32 -12.26 20.68
N SER A 53 12.12 -12.96 21.49
CA SER A 53 12.06 -14.41 21.69
C SER A 53 10.87 -14.84 22.55
N GLY A 54 10.19 -13.89 23.19
CA GLY A 54 8.99 -14.14 23.99
C GLY A 54 7.87 -14.72 23.13
N LEU A 55 7.09 -15.60 23.74
CA LEU A 55 5.87 -16.11 23.13
C LEU A 55 4.78 -15.02 23.17
N VAL A 56 4.04 -14.91 22.08
CA VAL A 56 2.82 -14.12 22.03
C VAL A 56 1.77 -14.82 22.89
N PRO A 57 1.21 -14.15 23.91
CA PRO A 57 0.11 -14.71 24.70
C PRO A 57 -1.03 -15.13 23.76
N LEU A 58 -1.73 -16.24 24.08
CA LEU A 58 -2.75 -16.93 23.26
C LEU A 58 -2.26 -17.76 22.05
N ILE A 59 -1.29 -17.30 21.28
CA ILE A 59 -1.00 -17.91 19.95
C ILE A 59 0.13 -18.95 20.03
N GLY A 60 0.99 -18.88 21.04
CA GLY A 60 2.08 -19.84 21.25
C GLY A 60 3.18 -19.77 20.18
N ILE A 61 3.24 -18.68 19.40
CA ILE A 61 4.33 -18.37 18.47
C ILE A 61 5.21 -17.26 19.03
N THR A 62 6.45 -17.17 18.57
CA THR A 62 7.33 -16.05 18.93
C THR A 62 6.91 -14.77 18.21
N PHE A 63 7.19 -13.61 18.82
CA PHE A 63 6.94 -12.31 18.17
C PHE A 63 7.69 -12.19 16.83
N GLU A 64 8.88 -12.78 16.72
CA GLU A 64 9.63 -12.82 15.47
C GLU A 64 8.87 -13.53 14.34
N ARG A 65 8.29 -14.71 14.65
CA ARG A 65 7.49 -15.47 13.68
C ARG A 65 6.19 -14.73 13.35
N LEU A 66 5.57 -14.08 14.33
CA LEU A 66 4.41 -13.24 14.11
C LEU A 66 4.74 -12.10 13.13
N ASN A 67 5.85 -11.38 13.34
CA ASN A 67 6.30 -10.31 12.45
C ASN A 67 6.50 -10.81 11.02
N GLN A 68 7.14 -11.97 10.83
CA GLN A 68 7.33 -12.59 9.51
C GLN A 68 5.99 -12.90 8.83
N ILE A 69 5.03 -13.46 9.56
CA ILE A 69 3.69 -13.76 9.04
C ILE A 69 2.99 -12.48 8.61
N ILE A 70 3.02 -11.45 9.45
CA ILE A 70 2.38 -10.16 9.16
C ILE A 70 2.99 -9.54 7.89
N ILE A 71 4.32 -9.51 7.74
CA ILE A 71 4.97 -8.95 6.56
C ILE A 71 4.62 -9.73 5.29
N LYS A 72 4.59 -11.07 5.37
CA LYS A 72 4.18 -11.92 4.24
C LYS A 72 2.72 -11.71 3.87
N PHE A 73 1.85 -11.54 4.86
CA PHE A 73 0.45 -11.23 4.66
C PHE A 73 0.28 -9.88 3.94
N ASP A 74 1.00 -8.86 4.39
CA ASP A 74 0.98 -7.54 3.74
C ASP A 74 1.51 -7.59 2.29
N GLY A 75 2.62 -8.30 2.06
CA GLY A 75 3.11 -8.56 0.71
C GLY A 75 2.09 -9.29 -0.18
N ALA A 76 1.35 -10.26 0.38
CA ALA A 76 0.27 -10.94 -0.32
C ALA A 76 -0.91 -10.00 -0.65
N LEU A 77 -1.21 -9.02 0.19
CA LEU A 77 -2.21 -7.98 -0.12
C LEU A 77 -1.78 -7.14 -1.33
N PHE A 78 -0.51 -6.74 -1.42
CA PHE A 78 0.04 -6.04 -2.59
C PHE A 78 -0.09 -6.87 -3.87
N VAL A 79 0.31 -8.14 -3.84
CA VAL A 79 0.19 -9.04 -5.00
C VAL A 79 -1.28 -9.20 -5.41
N THR A 80 -2.15 -9.50 -4.45
CA THR A 80 -3.57 -9.73 -4.73
C THR A 80 -4.26 -8.46 -5.24
N SER A 81 -3.91 -7.30 -4.69
CA SER A 81 -4.37 -6.01 -5.18
C SER A 81 -3.97 -5.77 -6.64
N GLY A 82 -2.69 -5.96 -6.97
CA GLY A 82 -2.20 -5.83 -8.34
C GLY A 82 -2.90 -6.78 -9.32
N LEU A 83 -3.10 -8.05 -8.92
CA LEU A 83 -3.85 -9.02 -9.72
C LEU A 83 -5.31 -8.60 -9.92
N LEU A 84 -5.99 -8.11 -8.88
CA LEU A 84 -7.38 -7.64 -8.97
C LEU A 84 -7.52 -6.43 -9.90
N ILE A 85 -6.59 -5.46 -9.81
CA ILE A 85 -6.57 -4.29 -10.71
C ILE A 85 -6.32 -4.74 -12.16
N LEU A 86 -5.45 -5.73 -12.37
CA LEU A 86 -5.14 -6.30 -13.68
C LEU A 86 -6.37 -6.96 -14.34
N ILE A 87 -7.14 -7.76 -13.59
CA ILE A 87 -8.38 -8.40 -14.06
C ILE A 87 -9.61 -7.49 -14.04
N GLN A 88 -9.39 -6.17 -13.96
CA GLN A 88 -10.43 -5.13 -13.98
C GLN A 88 -11.36 -5.09 -12.76
N LYS A 89 -11.04 -5.78 -11.66
CA LYS A 89 -11.73 -5.67 -10.35
C LYS A 89 -11.13 -4.54 -9.50
N GLN A 90 -11.10 -3.35 -10.08
CA GLN A 90 -10.37 -2.18 -9.56
C GLN A 90 -10.78 -1.78 -8.16
N ALA A 91 -12.08 -1.64 -7.88
CA ALA A 91 -12.56 -1.23 -6.56
C ALA A 91 -12.10 -2.18 -5.44
N MET A 92 -12.11 -3.49 -5.69
CA MET A 92 -11.66 -4.47 -4.70
C MET A 92 -10.13 -4.43 -4.55
N GLY A 93 -9.39 -4.36 -5.66
CA GLY A 93 -7.94 -4.23 -5.64
C GLY A 93 -7.47 -2.97 -4.91
N SER A 94 -8.11 -1.83 -5.16
CA SER A 94 -7.83 -0.57 -4.47
C SER A 94 -8.09 -0.66 -2.97
N LYS A 95 -9.20 -1.25 -2.53
CA LYS A 95 -9.47 -1.45 -1.09
C LYS A 95 -8.39 -2.29 -0.42
N MET A 96 -7.95 -3.37 -1.07
CA MET A 96 -6.84 -4.18 -0.55
C MET A 96 -5.52 -3.40 -0.48
N LEU A 97 -5.24 -2.57 -1.50
CA LEU A 97 -4.06 -1.69 -1.48
C LEU A 97 -4.12 -0.71 -0.32
N ILE A 98 -5.27 -0.07 -0.08
CA ILE A 98 -5.44 0.88 1.04
C ILE A 98 -5.15 0.19 2.37
N VAL A 99 -5.67 -1.02 2.60
CA VAL A 99 -5.38 -1.78 3.82
C VAL A 99 -3.89 -2.06 3.97
N ALA A 100 -3.22 -2.49 2.90
CA ALA A 100 -1.79 -2.76 2.91
C ALA A 100 -0.95 -1.50 3.19
N VAL A 101 -1.33 -0.38 2.58
CA VAL A 101 -0.64 0.90 2.78
C VAL A 101 -0.86 1.44 4.19
N ILE A 102 -2.07 1.32 4.75
CA ILE A 102 -2.34 1.70 6.15
C ILE A 102 -1.43 0.89 7.10
N PHE A 103 -1.23 -0.39 6.82
CA PHE A 103 -0.31 -1.21 7.61
C PHE A 103 1.13 -0.66 7.57
N ILE A 104 1.64 -0.28 6.39
CA ILE A 104 2.96 0.35 6.26
C ILE A 104 3.03 1.67 7.03
N LEU A 105 2.00 2.52 6.94
CA LEU A 105 1.93 3.79 7.66
C LEU A 105 1.94 3.61 9.18
N LEU A 106 1.24 2.61 9.70
CA LEU A 106 1.20 2.32 11.15
C LEU A 106 2.51 1.72 11.68
N THR A 107 3.30 1.10 10.81
CA THR A 107 4.50 0.34 11.18
C THR A 107 5.78 1.07 10.80
N LYS A 108 6.13 1.16 9.51
CA LYS A 108 7.39 1.72 9.04
C LYS A 108 7.43 3.24 9.15
N ASP A 109 6.35 3.90 8.71
CA ASP A 109 6.34 5.37 8.57
C ASP A 109 5.65 6.08 9.73
N ASN A 110 5.44 5.36 10.83
CA ASN A 110 4.81 5.93 12.01
C ASN A 110 5.73 6.98 12.64
N PRO A 111 5.34 8.27 12.64
CA PRO A 111 6.20 9.35 13.14
C PRO A 111 6.40 9.29 14.66
N PHE A 112 5.56 8.56 15.38
CA PHE A 112 5.65 8.41 16.84
C PHE A 112 6.62 7.32 17.28
N LEU A 113 7.17 6.52 16.36
CA LEU A 113 8.22 5.55 16.67
C LEU A 113 9.52 6.28 16.99
N LYS A 114 9.69 6.59 18.28
CA LYS A 114 10.96 7.03 18.88
C LYS A 114 11.95 5.88 18.80
N THR A 115 12.72 5.87 17.74
CA THR A 115 13.84 4.96 17.59
C THR A 115 15.04 5.61 18.24
N ASN A 116 15.56 5.05 19.33
CA ASN A 116 16.80 5.53 19.95
C ASN A 116 17.88 5.75 18.87
N ASP A 117 18.41 6.98 18.83
CA ASP A 117 18.97 7.72 17.68
C ASP A 117 20.24 7.18 17.00
N LYS A 118 20.54 5.88 17.07
CA LYS A 118 21.72 5.30 16.37
C LYS A 118 21.41 4.21 15.37
N LEU A 119 20.24 3.56 15.45
CA LEU A 119 19.93 2.39 14.63
C LEU A 119 19.23 2.71 13.30
N TYR A 120 18.70 3.92 13.14
CA TYR A 120 17.73 4.18 12.07
C TYR A 120 18.18 5.16 11.00
N GLY A 121 19.22 5.98 11.23
CA GLY A 121 19.96 6.78 10.22
C GLY A 121 19.16 7.70 9.30
N LEU A 122 17.82 7.64 9.34
CA LEU A 122 16.89 8.39 8.53
C LEU A 122 16.46 9.59 9.36
N ASP A 123 16.75 10.76 8.81
CA ASP A 123 16.30 12.04 9.35
C ASP A 123 14.77 12.06 9.45
N GLN A 124 14.23 12.77 10.45
CA GLN A 124 12.78 12.91 10.65
C GLN A 124 12.10 13.45 9.38
N SER A 125 12.78 14.33 8.65
CA SER A 125 12.36 14.85 7.35
C SER A 125 12.10 13.73 6.31
N GLN A 126 12.97 12.72 6.26
CA GLN A 126 12.85 11.59 5.34
C GLN A 126 11.67 10.70 5.71
N ARG A 127 11.39 10.51 7.00
CA ARG A 127 10.21 9.74 7.43
C ARG A 127 8.91 10.42 7.03
N ILE A 128 8.82 11.74 7.18
CA ILE A 128 7.66 12.51 6.74
C ILE A 128 7.49 12.38 5.22
N LEU A 129 8.59 12.45 4.46
CA LEU A 129 8.55 12.27 3.01
C LEU A 129 8.05 10.87 2.62
N GLU A 130 8.55 9.80 3.26
CA GLU A 130 8.09 8.42 3.03
C GLU A 130 6.61 8.25 3.40
N PHE A 131 6.19 8.81 4.53
CA PHE A 131 4.78 8.83 4.94
C PHE A 131 3.89 9.49 3.87
N LEU A 132 4.30 10.64 3.34
CA LEU A 132 3.56 11.35 2.28
C LEU A 132 3.51 10.57 0.96
N LYS A 133 4.57 9.82 0.61
CA LYS A 133 4.57 8.93 -0.56
C LYS A 133 3.56 7.79 -0.42
N HIS A 134 3.45 7.20 0.76
CA HIS A 134 2.44 6.16 1.00
C HIS A 134 1.03 6.74 1.09
N LEU A 135 0.86 7.93 1.66
CA LEU A 135 -0.41 8.64 1.66
C LEU A 135 -0.86 8.98 0.22
N SER A 136 0.04 9.37 -0.67
CA SER A 136 -0.30 9.63 -2.08
C SER A 136 -0.73 8.35 -2.80
N LEU A 137 -0.18 7.19 -2.44
CA LEU A 137 -0.61 5.89 -2.95
C LEU A 137 -2.05 5.54 -2.55
N ILE A 138 -2.51 5.97 -1.36
CA ILE A 138 -3.93 5.89 -0.97
C ILE A 138 -4.79 6.75 -1.91
N GLY A 139 -4.34 7.97 -2.23
CA GLY A 139 -5.02 8.84 -3.20
C GLY A 139 -5.15 8.17 -4.58
N VAL A 140 -4.08 7.55 -5.07
CA VAL A 140 -4.10 6.77 -6.33
C VAL A 140 -5.09 5.61 -6.24
N ALA A 141 -5.11 4.88 -5.11
CA ALA A 141 -6.04 3.78 -4.91
C ALA A 141 -7.50 4.25 -4.94
N LEU A 142 -7.81 5.39 -4.31
CA LEU A 142 -9.15 6.00 -4.33
C LEU A 142 -9.57 6.38 -5.75
N ILE A 143 -8.70 7.03 -6.53
CA ILE A 143 -8.96 7.37 -7.94
C ILE A 143 -9.23 6.11 -8.77
N ILE A 144 -8.44 5.05 -8.59
CA ILE A 144 -8.67 3.76 -9.27
C ILE A 144 -10.00 3.14 -8.85
N SER A 145 -10.38 3.26 -7.57
CA SER A 145 -11.65 2.74 -7.05
C SER A 145 -12.85 3.43 -7.69
N ASP A 146 -12.73 4.73 -8.00
CA ASP A 146 -13.71 5.55 -8.71
C ASP A 146 -13.70 5.32 -10.24
N LYS A 147 -13.28 4.13 -10.68
CA LYS A 147 -13.11 3.76 -12.10
C LYS A 147 -12.18 4.71 -12.88
N GLY A 148 -11.33 5.49 -12.20
CA GLY A 148 -10.48 6.51 -12.80
C GLY A 148 -11.24 7.75 -13.31
N GLY A 149 -12.35 8.12 -12.65
CA GLY A 149 -13.14 9.31 -13.01
C GLY A 149 -13.96 9.15 -14.30
N LYS A 150 -14.18 7.91 -14.76
CA LYS A 150 -14.91 7.62 -16.00
C LYS A 150 -16.37 8.10 -15.99
N GLU A 151 -16.97 8.23 -14.81
CA GLU A 151 -18.33 8.76 -14.69
C GLU A 151 -18.38 10.26 -15.02
N HIS A 152 -17.32 11.03 -14.70
CA HIS A 152 -17.24 12.46 -15.02
C HIS A 152 -16.92 12.75 -16.49
N VAL A 153 -16.27 11.83 -17.22
CA VAL A 153 -15.93 12.03 -18.65
C VAL A 153 -17.14 11.77 -19.55
N ASN A 154 -18.03 10.88 -19.16
CA ASN A 154 -19.24 10.59 -19.95
C ASN A 154 -20.29 11.71 -19.86
N GLU A 155 -20.28 12.53 -18.79
CA GLU A 155 -21.18 13.68 -18.67
C GLU A 155 -20.78 14.85 -19.58
N GLU A 156 -19.49 15.05 -19.85
CA GLU A 156 -19.02 16.09 -20.79
C GLU A 156 -19.39 15.77 -22.24
N GLU A 157 -19.25 14.51 -22.69
CA GLU A 157 -19.67 14.10 -24.04
C GLU A 157 -21.20 14.21 -24.23
N PHE A 158 -21.98 13.97 -23.17
CA PHE A 158 -23.45 14.07 -23.24
C PHE A 158 -23.96 15.52 -23.27
N ASN A 159 -23.22 16.45 -22.66
CA ASN A 159 -23.55 17.88 -22.72
C ASN A 159 -23.12 18.52 -24.05
N ASP A 160 -21.99 18.13 -24.63
CA ASP A 160 -21.56 18.61 -25.95
C ASP A 160 -22.50 18.16 -27.09
N GLU A 161 -23.12 16.98 -26.96
CA GLU A 161 -24.17 16.57 -27.91
C GLU A 161 -25.45 17.39 -27.77
N LYS A 162 -25.86 17.78 -26.55
CA LYS A 162 -27.05 18.62 -26.36
C LYS A 162 -26.89 20.03 -26.89
N VAL A 163 -25.72 20.65 -26.73
CA VAL A 163 -25.45 22.02 -27.20
C VAL A 163 -25.43 22.12 -28.74
N LYS A 164 -25.28 21.01 -29.46
CA LYS A 164 -25.29 21.01 -30.93
C LYS A 164 -26.68 21.04 -31.57
N TYR A 165 -27.75 20.88 -30.81
CA TYR A 165 -29.12 20.82 -31.33
C TYR A 165 -30.04 21.95 -30.83
N ASP A 166 -29.50 22.92 -30.10
CA ASP A 166 -30.15 24.19 -29.76
C ASP A 166 -29.49 25.35 -30.51
#